data_AF-A0A945YE31-F1
#
_entry.id   AF-A0A945YE31-F1
#
_cell.length_a   1.000
_cell.length_b   1.000
_cell.length_c   1.000
_cell.angle_alpha   90.00
_cell.angle_beta   90.00
_cell.angle_gamma   90.00
#
_symmetry.space_group_name_H-M   'P 1'
#
loop_
_entity.id
_entity.type
_entity.pdbx_description
1 polymer ?
#
loop_
_entity_poly.entity_id
_entity_poly.type
_entity_poly.pdbx_seq_one_letter_code
_entity_poly.pdbx_strand_id
1 'polypeptide(L)'
;MYSVPVIAFAAPIFLLLELIQLVICERLVGVKKIERGTDPRNHGPREPIAAAWTIFLTAYWLWMGMMLVPPFARAHAVVLIAVSIVGYAIRRNVGLKWILVILTFEGAIRIGMLIALIGRMWRRLH
;
A
#
# COMPACT_ATOMS: atom_id res chain seq x y z
N MET A 1 -27.73 -1.25 -13.06
CA MET A 1 -26.37 -1.83 -13.19
C MET A 1 -25.36 -0.70 -13.13
N TYR A 2 -24.41 -0.68 -12.17
CA TYR A 2 -23.32 0.31 -12.23
C TYR A 2 -22.35 -0.07 -13.37
N SER A 3 -21.69 0.89 -14.01
CA SER A 3 -20.59 0.60 -14.94
C SER A 3 -19.30 0.35 -14.14
N VAL A 4 -18.29 -0.32 -14.72
CA VAL A 4 -16.95 -0.35 -14.13
C VAL A 4 -16.35 1.06 -14.23
N PRO A 5 -16.00 1.72 -13.12
CA PRO A 5 -15.45 3.06 -13.19
C PRO A 5 -14.03 3.00 -13.78
N VAL A 6 -13.69 3.94 -14.68
CA VAL A 6 -12.39 3.97 -15.38
C VAL A 6 -11.21 3.98 -14.39
N ILE A 7 -11.36 4.69 -13.27
CA ILE A 7 -10.36 4.74 -12.22
C ILE A 7 -10.02 3.36 -11.63
N ALA A 8 -10.91 2.37 -11.70
CA ALA A 8 -10.63 1.03 -11.19
C ALA A 8 -9.53 0.29 -11.98
N PHE A 9 -9.28 0.67 -13.24
CA PHE A 9 -8.22 0.09 -14.06
C PHE A 9 -6.81 0.45 -13.58
N ALA A 10 -6.65 1.39 -12.64
CA ALA A 10 -5.36 1.62 -11.99
C ALA A 10 -5.02 0.58 -10.92
N ALA A 11 -5.97 -0.29 -10.52
CA ALA A 11 -5.74 -1.29 -9.47
C ALA A 11 -4.55 -2.24 -9.73
N PRO A 12 -4.30 -2.76 -10.96
CA PRO A 12 -3.12 -3.58 -11.25
C PRO A 12 -1.81 -2.82 -11.09
N ILE A 13 -1.80 -1.51 -11.41
CA ILE A 13 -0.62 -0.67 -11.24
C ILE A 13 -0.30 -0.52 -9.76
N PHE A 14 -1.31 -0.21 -8.93
CA PHE A 14 -1.14 -0.14 -7.48
C PHE A 14 -0.77 -1.47 -6.85
N LEU A 15 -1.26 -2.60 -7.40
CA LEU A 15 -0.87 -3.93 -6.95
C LEU A 15 0.63 -4.18 -7.15
N LEU A 16 1.16 -3.87 -8.33
CA LEU A 16 2.60 -3.98 -8.59
C LEU A 16 3.42 -3.08 -7.66
N LEU A 17 2.94 -1.86 -7.42
CA LEU A 17 3.63 -0.91 -6.56
C LEU A 17 3.61 -1.34 -5.08
N GLU A 18 2.53 -1.98 -4.62
CA GLU A 18 2.44 -2.57 -3.28
C GLU A 18 3.45 -3.72 -3.11
N LEU A 19 3.60 -4.58 -4.12
CA LEU A 19 4.60 -5.64 -4.14
C LEU A 19 6.03 -5.07 -4.10
N ILE A 20 6.30 -4.05 -4.93
CA ILE A 20 7.60 -3.36 -4.93
C ILE A 20 7.86 -2.73 -3.55
N GLN A 21 6.84 -2.12 -2.94
CA GLN A 21 6.95 -1.52 -1.61
C GLN A 21 7.34 -2.56 -0.56
N LEU A 22 6.73 -3.75 -0.56
CA LEU A 22 7.10 -4.83 0.36
C LEU A 22 8.55 -5.29 0.19
N VAL A 23 9.00 -5.49 -1.05
CA VAL A 23 10.38 -5.88 -1.35
C VAL A 23 11.38 -4.81 -0.91
N ILE A 24 11.06 -3.53 -1.15
CA ILE A 24 11.91 -2.42 -0.71
C ILE A 24 11.91 -2.31 0.81
N CYS A 25 10.76 -2.46 1.47
CA CYS A 25 10.67 -2.46 2.92
C CYS A 25 11.53 -3.57 3.53
N GLU A 26 11.48 -4.80 3.02
CA GLU A 26 12.34 -5.88 3.48
C GLU A 26 13.84 -5.55 3.30
N ARG A 27 14.21 -4.92 2.19
CA ARG A 27 15.61 -4.49 1.95
C ARG A 27 16.07 -3.35 2.87
N LEU A 28 15.18 -2.46 3.28
CA LEU A 28 15.50 -1.29 4.10
C LEU A 28 15.43 -1.58 5.59
N VAL A 29 14.37 -2.25 6.05
CA VAL A 29 14.08 -2.53 7.48
C VAL A 29 14.10 -4.02 7.81
N GLY A 30 14.70 -4.85 6.96
CA GLY A 30 14.81 -6.29 7.16
C GLY A 30 15.48 -6.67 8.48
N VAL A 31 15.08 -7.83 9.04
CA VAL A 31 15.58 -8.36 10.31
C VAL A 31 17.12 -8.37 10.36
N LYS A 32 17.77 -8.76 9.26
CA LYS A 32 19.23 -8.80 9.14
C LYS A 32 19.93 -7.43 9.30
N LYS A 33 19.24 -6.32 9.04
CA LYS A 33 19.77 -4.95 9.27
C LYS A 33 19.55 -4.49 10.69
N ILE A 34 18.41 -4.86 11.29
CA ILE A 34 18.10 -4.59 12.69
C ILE A 34 19.10 -5.32 13.60
N GLU A 35 19.43 -6.58 13.28
CA GLU A 35 20.45 -7.37 14.00
C GLU A 35 21.85 -6.77 13.94
N ARG A 36 22.17 -6.03 12.87
CA ARG A 36 23.46 -5.34 12.69
C ARG A 36 23.51 -3.96 13.37
N GLY A 37 22.49 -3.60 14.16
CA GLY A 37 22.41 -2.31 14.85
C GLY A 37 22.34 -1.10 13.91
N THR A 38 22.07 -1.32 12.62
CA THR A 38 22.03 -0.25 11.64
C THR A 38 20.68 0.44 11.76
N ASP A 39 20.64 1.69 12.24
CA ASP A 39 19.38 2.45 12.28
C ASP A 39 18.99 2.86 10.86
N PRO A 40 17.89 2.31 10.29
CA PRO A 40 17.42 2.68 8.96
C PRO A 40 16.96 4.15 8.86
N ARG A 41 16.73 4.83 10.00
CA ARG A 41 16.38 6.25 10.03
C ARG A 41 17.54 7.16 9.63
N ASN A 42 18.78 6.71 9.83
CA ASN A 42 19.98 7.48 9.48
C ASN A 42 20.44 7.27 8.03
N HIS A 43 19.88 6.28 7.33
CA HIS A 43 20.26 5.92 5.96
C HIS A 43 19.03 5.98 5.05
N GLY A 44 18.45 7.18 4.96
CA GLY A 44 17.30 7.44 4.10
C GLY A 44 17.63 7.26 2.60
N PRO A 45 16.62 6.97 1.76
CA PRO A 45 16.79 6.93 0.32
C PRO A 45 17.28 8.28 -0.22
N ARG A 46 18.04 8.25 -1.32
CA ARG A 46 18.52 9.45 -2.02
C ARG A 46 17.33 10.33 -2.42
N GLU A 47 17.50 11.65 -2.42
CA GLU A 47 16.44 12.64 -2.73
C GLU A 47 15.53 12.31 -3.93
N PRO A 48 16.04 11.92 -5.13
CA PRO A 48 15.15 11.63 -6.25
C PRO A 48 14.27 10.41 -6.00
N ILE A 49 14.77 9.40 -5.28
CA ILE A 49 14.02 8.21 -4.90
C ILE A 49 12.96 8.59 -3.88
N ALA A 50 13.31 9.42 -2.89
CA ALA A 50 12.37 9.92 -1.88
C ALA A 50 11.22 10.74 -2.51
N ALA A 51 11.54 11.60 -3.48
CA ALA A 51 10.56 12.39 -4.23
C ALA A 51 9.62 11.49 -5.05
N ALA A 52 10.17 10.56 -5.83
CA ALA A 52 9.38 9.60 -6.60
C ALA A 52 8.44 8.77 -5.69
N TRP A 53 8.94 8.34 -4.53
CA TRP A 53 8.14 7.60 -3.55
C TRP A 53 7.02 8.44 -2.95
N THR A 54 7.28 9.72 -2.68
CA THR A 54 6.28 10.65 -2.16
C THR A 54 5.17 10.90 -3.18
N ILE A 55 5.52 11.09 -4.45
CA ILE A 55 4.55 11.23 -5.55
C ILE A 55 3.68 9.97 -5.65
N PHE A 56 4.31 8.80 -5.64
CA PHE A 56 3.60 7.53 -5.69
C PHE A 56 2.60 7.36 -4.54
N LEU A 57 3.05 7.57 -3.29
CA LEU A 57 2.18 7.46 -2.12
C LEU A 57 1.01 8.46 -2.18
N THR A 58 1.29 9.69 -2.61
CA THR A 58 0.25 10.72 -2.77
C THR A 58 -0.77 10.33 -3.83
N ALA A 59 -0.31 9.83 -4.98
CA ALA A 59 -1.19 9.35 -6.04
C ALA A 59 -2.06 8.18 -5.59
N TYR A 60 -1.50 7.27 -4.78
CA TYR A 60 -2.25 6.14 -4.24
C TYR A 60 -3.34 6.59 -3.26
N TRP A 61 -3.02 7.51 -2.34
CA TRP A 61 -4.00 8.11 -1.44
C TRP A 61 -5.11 8.85 -2.17
N LEU A 62 -4.76 9.64 -3.18
CA LEU A 62 -5.72 10.34 -4.02
C LEU A 62 -6.65 9.36 -4.73
N TRP A 63 -6.09 8.29 -5.30
CA TRP A 63 -6.86 7.26 -5.97
C TRP A 63 -7.81 6.52 -5.02
N MET A 64 -7.36 6.15 -3.83
CA MET A 64 -8.21 5.55 -2.80
C MET A 64 -9.38 6.47 -2.43
N GLY A 65 -9.11 7.78 -2.28
CA GLY A 65 -10.14 8.79 -2.03
C GLY A 65 -11.16 8.89 -3.17
N MET A 66 -10.69 8.93 -4.42
CA MET A 66 -11.58 8.94 -5.60
C MET A 66 -12.44 7.67 -5.70
N MET A 67 -11.92 6.52 -5.27
CA MET A 67 -12.64 5.24 -5.27
C MET A 67 -13.78 5.16 -4.24
N LEU A 68 -13.92 6.12 -3.33
CA LEU A 68 -15.08 6.23 -2.45
C LEU A 68 -16.34 6.72 -3.16
N VAL A 69 -16.19 7.44 -4.28
CA VAL A 69 -17.31 7.97 -5.06
C VAL A 69 -18.14 6.82 -5.68
N PRO A 70 -17.58 5.93 -6.53
CA PRO A 70 -18.36 4.87 -7.14
C PRO A 70 -18.74 3.77 -6.11
N PRO A 71 -20.02 3.37 -6.03
CA PRO A 71 -20.46 2.32 -5.10
C PRO A 71 -19.85 0.95 -5.41
N PHE A 72 -19.34 0.74 -6.63
CA PHE A 72 -18.68 -0.50 -7.03
C PHE A 72 -17.40 -0.81 -6.24
N ALA A 73 -16.57 0.21 -5.96
CA ALA A 73 -15.27 0.04 -5.33
C ALA A 73 -15.23 0.52 -3.88
N ARG A 74 -16.27 1.24 -3.42
CA ARG A 74 -16.33 1.90 -2.11
C ARG A 74 -15.92 1.01 -0.94
N ALA A 75 -16.47 -0.21 -0.85
CA ALA A 75 -16.12 -1.13 0.24
C ALA A 75 -14.62 -1.47 0.26
N HIS A 76 -14.01 -1.66 -0.92
CA HIS A 76 -12.58 -1.96 -1.03
C HIS A 76 -11.74 -0.74 -0.64
N ALA A 77 -12.12 0.44 -1.12
CA ALA A 77 -11.46 1.70 -0.80
C ALA A 77 -11.51 2.03 0.70
N VAL A 78 -12.64 1.79 1.37
CA VAL A 78 -12.76 2.00 2.82
C VAL A 78 -11.78 1.11 3.59
N VAL A 79 -11.68 -0.18 3.23
CA VAL A 79 -10.74 -1.10 3.88
C VAL A 79 -9.29 -0.67 3.62
N LEU A 80 -8.95 -0.31 2.38
CA LEU A 80 -7.61 0.17 2.04
C LEU A 80 -7.21 1.39 2.87
N ILE A 81 -8.09 2.39 2.96
CA ILE A 81 -7.87 3.60 3.76
C ILE A 81 -7.74 3.26 5.24
N ALA A 82 -8.65 2.45 5.78
CA ALA A 82 -8.64 2.07 7.19
C ALA A 82 -7.34 1.35 7.57
N VAL A 83 -6.90 0.40 6.73
CA VAL A 83 -5.66 -0.35 6.91
C VAL A 83 -4.44 0.56 6.84
N SER A 84 -4.40 1.53 5.92
CA SER A 84 -3.31 2.51 5.83
C SER A 84 -3.25 3.44 7.05
N ILE A 85 -4.40 3.92 7.55
CA ILE A 85 -4.45 4.77 8.75
C ILE A 85 -4.02 3.99 9.98
N VAL A 86 -4.61 2.81 10.21
CA VAL A 86 -4.31 1.96 11.35
C VAL A 86 -2.84 1.53 11.32
N GLY A 87 -2.35 1.09 10.17
CA GLY A 87 -0.97 0.70 9.98
C GLY A 87 0.03 1.83 10.25
N TYR A 88 -0.27 3.06 9.81
CA TYR A 88 0.51 4.24 10.17
C TYR A 88 0.48 4.52 11.68
N ALA A 89 -0.70 4.45 12.30
CA ALA A 89 -0.88 4.68 13.73
C ALA A 89 -0.17 3.65 14.62
N ILE A 90 -0.08 2.39 14.18
CA ILE A 90 0.68 1.37 14.91
C ILE A 90 2.19 1.60 14.72
N ARG A 91 2.66 1.81 13.48
CA ARG A 91 4.09 2.01 13.19
C ARG A 91 4.74 3.14 13.97
N ARG A 92 4.02 4.25 14.18
CA ARG A 92 4.54 5.39 14.96
C ARG A 92 4.74 5.08 16.45
N ASN A 93 4.10 4.05 16.98
CA ASN A 93 4.08 3.71 18.40
C ASN A 93 4.83 2.42 18.77
N VAL A 94 5.37 1.69 17.78
CA VAL A 94 6.08 0.42 18.02
C VAL A 94 7.59 0.56 17.83
N GLY A 95 8.35 -0.32 18.50
CA GLY A 95 9.78 -0.44 18.27
C GLY A 95 10.13 -0.93 16.86
N LEU A 96 11.31 -0.55 16.36
CA LEU A 96 11.81 -0.89 15.02
C LEU A 96 11.69 -2.39 14.69
N LYS A 97 11.87 -3.27 15.67
CA LYS A 97 11.74 -4.74 15.52
C LYS A 97 10.38 -5.21 14.99
N TRP A 98 9.30 -4.48 15.28
CA TRP A 98 7.94 -4.87 14.89
C TRP A 98 7.46 -4.23 13.59
N ILE A 99 8.19 -3.21 13.08
CA ILE A 99 7.78 -2.45 11.90
C ILE A 99 7.65 -3.34 10.67
N LEU A 100 8.60 -4.26 10.45
CA LEU A 100 8.57 -5.16 9.30
C LEU A 100 7.33 -6.07 9.35
N VAL A 101 7.01 -6.64 10.51
CA VAL A 101 5.84 -7.50 10.70
C VAL A 101 4.56 -6.73 10.37
N ILE A 102 4.42 -5.51 10.89
CA ILE A 102 3.25 -4.66 10.63
C ILE A 102 3.15 -4.31 9.14
N LEU A 103 4.27 -3.94 8.49
CA LEU A 103 4.30 -3.63 7.06
C LEU A 103 3.88 -4.82 6.21
N THR A 104 4.31 -6.04 6.56
CA THR A 104 3.91 -7.26 5.85
C THR A 104 2.42 -7.54 5.99
N PHE A 105 1.87 -7.46 7.20
CA PHE A 105 0.42 -7.64 7.40
C PHE A 105 -0.40 -6.57 6.67
N GLU A 106 0.00 -5.31 6.78
CA GLU A 106 -0.67 -4.22 6.09
C GLU A 106 -0.63 -4.40 4.57
N GLY A 107 0.54 -4.74 4.01
CA GLY A 107 0.71 -5.01 2.59
C GLY A 107 -0.10 -6.22 2.13
N ALA A 108 -0.15 -7.30 2.91
CA ALA A 108 -0.95 -8.49 2.58
C ALA A 108 -2.45 -8.16 2.48
N ILE A 109 -2.98 -7.36 3.41
CA ILE A 109 -4.38 -6.92 3.37
C ILE A 109 -4.61 -6.03 2.14
N ARG A 110 -3.72 -5.06 1.88
CA ARG A 110 -3.84 -4.17 0.71
C ARG A 110 -3.81 -4.96 -0.61
N ILE A 111 -2.88 -5.90 -0.76
CA ILE A 111 -2.79 -6.82 -1.90
C ILE A 111 -4.08 -7.62 -2.06
N GLY A 112 -4.58 -8.23 -0.98
CA GLY A 112 -5.83 -8.99 -1.00
C GLY A 112 -7.02 -8.16 -1.49
N MET A 113 -7.14 -6.92 -1.01
CA MET A 113 -8.20 -6.00 -1.44
C MET A 113 -8.06 -5.58 -2.91
N LEU A 114 -6.84 -5.36 -3.40
CA LEU A 114 -6.60 -5.04 -4.82
C LEU A 114 -6.92 -6.23 -5.73
N ILE A 115 -6.52 -7.44 -5.35
CA ILE A 115 -6.87 -8.67 -6.09
C ILE A 115 -8.39 -8.87 -6.10
N ALA A 116 -9.07 -8.69 -4.96
CA ALA A 116 -10.52 -8.79 -4.88
C ALA A 116 -11.24 -7.78 -5.77
N LEU A 117 -10.74 -6.54 -5.83
CA LEU A 117 -11.25 -5.50 -6.72
C LEU A 117 -11.06 -5.89 -8.19
N ILE A 118 -9.87 -6.36 -8.59
CA ILE A 118 -9.58 -6.82 -9.96
C ILE A 118 -10.50 -8.00 -10.33
N GLY A 119 -10.65 -9.00 -9.44
CA GLY A 119 -11.55 -10.13 -9.66
C GLY A 119 -13.02 -9.72 -9.78
N ARG A 120 -13.45 -8.68 -9.06
CA ARG A 120 -14.79 -8.10 -9.22
C ARG A 120 -14.94 -7.37 -10.56
N MET A 121 -13.90 -6.68 -11.03
CA MET A 121 -13.90 -6.04 -12.35
C MET A 121 -14.00 -7.09 -13.47
N TRP A 122 -13.21 -8.16 -13.39
CA TRP A 122 -13.21 -9.24 -14.35
C TRP A 122 -14.60 -9.88 -14.51
N ARG A 123 -15.23 -10.26 -13.39
CA ARG A 123 -16.60 -10.84 -13.36
C ARG A 123 -17.71 -9.92 -13.89
N ARG A 124 -17.40 -8.66 -14.15
CA ARG A 124 -18.37 -7.68 -14.67
C ARG A 124 -18.14 -7.35 -16.14
N LEU A 125 -16.91 -7.54 -16.62
CA LEU A 125 -16.52 -7.35 -18.01
C LEU A 125 -16.80 -8.59 -18.86
N HIS A 126 -16.82 -9.77 -18.22
CA HIS A 126 -17.25 -11.05 -18.79
C HIS A 126 -18.66 -11.38 -18.29
#